data_AF-A0A1Y3N339-F1
#
_entry.id   AF-A0A1Y3N339-F1
#
_cell.length_a   1.000
_cell.length_b   1.000
_cell.length_c   1.000
_cell.angle_alpha   90.00
_cell.angle_beta   90.00
_cell.angle_gamma   90.00
#
_symmetry.space_group_name_H-M   'P 1'
#
loop_
_entity.id
_entity.type
_entity.pdbx_description
1 polymer ?
#
loop_
_entity_poly.entity_id
_entity_poly.type
_entity_poly.pdbx_seq_one_letter_code
_entity_poly.pdbx_strand_id
1 'polypeptide(L)' 'MPNPETFPYKNMSFRMHNGERITVGETNLKRALQYSGTAGFPELIDWLRKLQWEEHQPDCDYDICLGNGSQDLLTK' A
#
# COMPACT_ATOMS: atom_id res chain seq x y z
N MET A 1 -16.20 11.85 -0.39
CA MET A 1 -14.86 11.71 -0.99
C MET A 1 -14.63 12.89 -1.93
N PRO A 2 -13.48 13.58 -1.88
CA PRO A 2 -13.16 14.68 -2.80
C PRO A 2 -13.07 14.20 -4.25
N ASN A 3 -13.33 15.10 -5.21
CA ASN A 3 -13.25 14.77 -6.64
C ASN A 3 -11.78 14.50 -7.05
N PRO A 4 -11.44 13.33 -7.61
CA PRO A 4 -10.07 13.01 -8.03
C PRO A 4 -9.45 13.98 -9.04
N GLU A 5 -10.26 14.69 -9.83
CA GLU A 5 -9.78 15.72 -10.77
C GLU A 5 -9.25 16.97 -10.07
N THR A 6 -9.52 17.14 -8.77
CA THR A 6 -9.02 18.27 -7.99
C THR A 6 -7.65 18.01 -7.37
N PHE A 7 -7.13 16.78 -7.48
CA PHE A 7 -5.81 16.45 -6.97
C PHE A 7 -4.72 17.13 -7.81
N PRO A 8 -3.75 17.84 -7.21
CA PRO A 8 -2.76 18.64 -7.94
C PRO A 8 -1.62 17.81 -8.54
N TYR A 9 -1.76 16.49 -8.67
CA TYR A 9 -0.70 15.58 -9.10
C TYR A 9 -1.17 14.67 -10.24
N LYS A 10 -0.43 14.67 -11.35
CA LYS A 10 -0.73 13.85 -12.53
C LYS A 10 -0.06 12.47 -12.52
N ASN A 11 1.17 12.39 -12.02
CA ASN A 11 1.91 11.14 -11.87
C ASN A 11 3.02 11.32 -10.82
N MET A 12 3.60 10.21 -10.38
CA MET A 12 4.73 10.19 -9.47
C MET A 12 5.79 9.23 -10.01
N SER A 13 7.06 9.67 -10.03
CA SER A 13 8.18 8.85 -10.50
C SER A 13 9.23 8.73 -9.42
N PHE A 14 9.66 7.51 -9.14
CA PHE A 14 10.69 7.20 -8.16
C PHE A 14 11.92 6.68 -8.88
N ARG A 15 13.10 7.21 -8.53
CA ARG A 15 14.38 6.72 -9.04
C ARG A 15 15.03 5.86 -7.97
N MET A 16 15.27 4.60 -8.31
CA MET A 16 15.90 3.63 -7.43
C MET A 16 17.43 3.72 -7.52
N HIS A 17 18.13 3.26 -6.48
CA HIS A 17 19.60 3.25 -6.45
C HIS A 17 20.23 2.38 -7.54
N ASN A 18 19.54 1.33 -7.97
CA ASN A 18 19.93 0.47 -9.09
C ASN A 18 19.78 1.15 -10.47
N GLY A 19 19.32 2.41 -10.52
CA GLY A 19 19.09 3.16 -11.76
C GLY A 19 17.69 2.99 -12.35
N GLU A 20 16.88 2.07 -11.82
CA GLU A 20 15.51 1.84 -12.26
C GLU A 20 14.61 3.04 -11.97
N ARG A 21 13.58 3.22 -12.81
CA ARG A 21 12.53 4.21 -12.60
C ARG A 21 11.18 3.52 -12.48
N ILE A 22 10.53 3.72 -11.34
CA ILE A 22 9.16 3.26 -11.09
C ILE A 22 8.23 4.46 -11.28
N THR A 23 7.24 4.33 -12.16
CA THR A 23 6.27 5.41 -12.46
C THR A 23 4.86 4.98 -12.08
N VAL A 24 4.24 5.74 -11.18
CA VAL A 24 2.81 5.63 -10.85
C VAL A 24 2.03 6.59 -11.75
N GLY A 25 1.28 6.02 -12.70
CA GLY A 25 0.45 6.77 -13.64
C GLY A 25 -0.79 7.40 -13.00
N GLU A 26 -1.45 8.28 -13.75
CA GLU A 26 -2.55 9.13 -13.27
C GLU A 26 -3.72 8.36 -12.67
N THR A 27 -4.17 7.28 -13.33
CA THR A 27 -5.28 6.45 -12.83
C THR A 27 -4.96 5.83 -11.47
N ASN A 28 -3.76 5.26 -11.33
CA ASN A 28 -3.32 4.64 -10.08
C ASN A 28 -3.08 5.68 -8.99
N LEU A 29 -2.53 6.85 -9.36
CA LEU A 29 -2.28 7.93 -8.43
C LEU A 29 -3.58 8.55 -7.91
N LYS A 30 -4.59 8.75 -8.77
CA LYS A 30 -5.93 9.20 -8.37
C LYS A 30 -6.56 8.26 -7.34
N ARG A 31 -6.38 6.94 -7.52
CA ARG A 31 -6.86 5.95 -6.55
C ARG A 31 -6.06 6.00 -5.24
N ALA A 32 -4.73 6.16 -5.33
CA ALA A 32 -3.85 6.21 -4.17
C ALA A 32 -4.05 7.44 -3.29
N LEU A 33 -4.36 8.59 -3.89
CA LEU A 33 -4.62 9.85 -3.17
C LEU A 33 -6.02 9.94 -2.57
N GLN A 34 -6.91 9.03 -2.95
CA GLN A 34 -8.27 9.00 -2.47
C GLN A 34 -8.37 8.22 -1.16
N TYR A 35 -9.41 8.49 -0.36
CA TYR A 35 -9.75 7.67 0.80
C TYR A 35 -9.90 6.19 0.41
N SER A 36 -9.25 5.32 1.16
CA SER A 36 -9.29 3.87 1.03
C SER A 36 -9.91 3.23 2.27
N GLY A 37 -10.15 1.91 2.22
CA GLY A 37 -10.62 1.16 3.39
C GLY A 37 -9.61 1.21 4.53
N THR A 38 -10.09 1.08 5.77
CA THR A 38 -9.26 1.14 6.98
C THR A 38 -8.13 0.10 7.00
N ALA A 39 -8.35 -1.07 6.40
CA ALA A 39 -7.34 -2.12 6.30
C ALA A 39 -6.15 -1.74 5.37
N GLY A 40 -6.30 -0.69 4.56
CA GLY A 40 -5.31 -0.25 3.59
C GLY A 40 -5.68 -0.59 2.14
N PHE A 41 -4.70 -0.51 1.26
CA PHE A 41 -4.86 -0.82 -0.16
C PHE A 41 -4.93 -2.35 -0.37
N PRO A 42 -5.99 -2.89 -1.02
CA PRO A 42 -6.16 -4.34 -1.16
C PRO A 42 -4.95 -5.04 -1.80
N GLU A 43 -4.37 -4.45 -2.84
CA GLU A 43 -3.21 -5.04 -3.51
C GLU A 43 -1.97 -5.12 -2.62
N LEU A 44 -1.82 -4.19 -1.67
CA LEU A 44 -0.74 -4.21 -0.69
C LEU A 44 -1.00 -5.27 0.39
N ILE A 45 -2.24 -5.42 0.84
CA ILE A 45 -2.66 -6.44 1.81
C ILE A 45 -2.39 -7.84 1.24
N ASP A 46 -2.80 -8.08 -0.01
CA ASP A 46 -2.57 -9.36 -0.68
C ASP A 46 -1.08 -9.67 -0.85
N TRP A 47 -0.28 -8.65 -1.20
CA TRP A 47 1.16 -8.79 -1.30
C TRP A 47 1.80 -9.14 0.05
N LEU A 48 1.41 -8.44 1.14
CA LEU A 48 1.88 -8.72 2.49
C LEU A 48 1.46 -10.11 2.97
N ARG A 49 0.23 -10.54 2.66
CA ARG A 49 -0.26 -11.87 3.03
C ARG A 49 0.61 -12.96 2.39
N LYS A 50 0.97 -12.81 1.11
CA LYS A 50 1.89 -13.72 0.41
C LYS A 50 3.27 -13.72 1.05
N LEU A 51 3.81 -12.55 1.38
CA LEU A 51 5.09 -12.43 2.08
C LEU A 51 5.06 -13.20 3.42
N GLN A 52 4.01 -13.03 4.23
CA GLN A 52 3.89 -13.77 5.50
C GLN A 52 3.82 -15.28 5.29
N TRP A 53 3.13 -15.74 4.24
CA TRP A 53 3.06 -17.16 3.91
C TRP A 53 4.41 -17.72 3.49
N GLU A 54 5.13 -17.01 2.61
CA GLU A 54 6.43 -17.44 2.08
C GLU A 54 7.51 -17.52 3.17
N GLU A 55 7.53 -16.55 4.09
CA GLU A 55 8.56 -16.45 5.12
C GLU A 55 8.25 -17.26 6.39
N HIS A 56 6.97 -17.46 6.72
CA HIS A 56 6.58 -18.02 8.04
C HIS A 56 5.72 -19.28 7.98
N GLN A 57 5.08 -19.58 6.85
CA GLN A 57 4.23 -20.78 6.68
C GLN A 57 3.30 -21.06 7.88
N PRO A 58 2.45 -20.08 8.28
CA PRO A 58 1.60 -20.22 9.45
C PRO A 58 0.66 -21.43 9.31
N ASP A 59 0.48 -22.17 10.41
CA ASP A 59 -0.35 -23.38 10.50
C ASP A 59 -1.79 -23.09 10.96
N CYS A 60 -2.16 -21.82 11.00
CA CYS A 60 -3.47 -21.34 11.44
C CYS A 60 -4.05 -20.30 10.48
N ASP A 61 -5.35 -20.07 10.59
CA ASP A 61 -6.01 -18.96 9.89
C ASP A 61 -5.51 -17.62 10.45
N TYR A 62 -5.07 -16.74 9.58
CA TYR A 62 -4.57 -15.41 9.93
C TYR A 62 -5.04 -14.35 8.93
N ASP A 63 -4.95 -13.08 9.36
CA ASP A 63 -5.23 -11.92 8.51
C ASP A 63 -4.15 -10.85 8.71
N ILE A 64 -4.14 -9.85 7.83
CA ILE A 64 -3.21 -8.73 7.82
C ILE A 64 -3.95 -7.45 8.17
N CYS A 65 -3.42 -6.73 9.17
CA CYS A 65 -3.84 -5.36 9.49
C CYS A 65 -2.67 -4.41 9.27
N LEU A 66 -2.87 -3.38 8.44
CA LEU A 66 -1.83 -2.39 8.15
C LEU A 66 -1.87 -1.28 9.21
N GLY A 67 -0.74 -1.04 9.87
CA GLY A 67 -0.56 0.08 10.81
C GLY A 67 0.47 1.10 10.33
N ASN A 68 0.60 2.18 11.07
CA ASN A 68 1.52 3.28 10.74
C ASN A 68 2.97 3.02 11.22
N GLY A 69 3.33 1.75 11.38
CA GLY A 69 4.61 1.30 11.90
C GLY A 69 4.46 0.42 13.14
N SER A 70 5.56 -0.25 13.51
CA SER A 70 5.58 -1.19 14.63
C SER A 70 5.21 -0.55 15.96
N GLN A 71 5.68 0.67 16.22
CA GLN A 71 5.38 1.39 17.46
C GLN A 71 3.89 1.72 17.61
N ASP A 72 3.22 2.08 16.51
CA ASP A 72 1.77 2.30 16.51
C ASP A 72 1.03 1.00 16.83
N LEU A 73 1.41 -0.10 16.17
CA LEU A 73 0.77 -1.41 16.34
C LEU A 73 1.01 -2.06 17.71
N LEU A 74 2.13 -1.77 18.38
CA LEU A 74 2.37 -2.25 19.75
C LEU A 74 1.41 -1.65 20.79
N THR A 75 0.80 -0.50 20.48
CA THR A 75 -0.11 0.21 21.38
C THR A 75 -1.59 0.03 21.05
N LYS A 76 -1.89 -0.63 19.93
CA LYS A 76 -3.23 -0.83 19.37
C LYS A 76 -3.87 -2.12 19.85
#